data_AF-A0AAQ1BZF7-F1
#
_entry.id   AF-A0AAQ1BZF7-F1
#
_cell.length_a   1.000
_cell.length_b   1.000
_cell.length_c   1.000
_cell.angle_alpha   90.00
_cell.angle_beta   90.00
_cell.angle_gamma   90.00
#
_symmetry.space_group_name_H-M   'P 1'
#
loop_
_entity.id
_entity.type
_entity.pdbx_description
1 polymer ?
#
loop_
_entity_poly.entity_id
_entity_poly.type
_entity_poly.pdbx_seq_one_letter_code
_entity_poly.pdbx_strand_id
1 'polypeptide(L)'
;MTEHLTDLSAAVERILQRIDGPLRVGAPLGIGKPHRLLNALYAQLKDTPSRPLAIYTALSLNPPRPGTGLQARFAAPFIARHFGEDFPRLAYVDAMLRDALPAHVQVEEFYMQSGGLLHSTQAQADYTSLNYTHAAAA
;
A
#
# COMPACT_ATOMS: atom_id res chain seq x y z
N MET A 1 14.56 -14.17 22.36
CA MET A 1 13.62 -13.33 23.11
C MET A 1 12.85 -12.51 22.08
N THR A 2 11.52 -12.54 22.11
CA THR A 2 10.69 -11.81 21.13
C THR A 2 10.64 -10.34 21.55
N GLU A 3 11.05 -9.45 20.66
CA GLU A 3 11.00 -8.00 20.86
C GLU A 3 9.60 -7.49 20.49
N HIS A 4 8.97 -6.73 21.38
CA HIS A 4 7.66 -6.12 21.15
C HIS A 4 7.81 -4.60 21.08
N LEU A 5 7.48 -4.02 19.93
CA LEU A 5 7.59 -2.59 19.65
C LEU A 5 6.20 -1.97 19.53
N THR A 6 6.00 -0.81 20.14
CA THR A 6 4.77 -0.01 20.06
C THR A 6 4.94 1.27 19.25
N ASP A 7 6.17 1.57 18.81
CA ASP A 7 6.52 2.72 18.00
C ASP A 7 6.83 2.30 16.56
N LEU A 8 6.27 3.01 15.59
CA LEU A 8 6.42 2.68 14.17
C LEU A 8 7.82 2.98 13.64
N SER A 9 8.43 4.08 14.09
CA SER A 9 9.78 4.46 13.66
C SER A 9 10.80 3.43 14.15
N ALA A 10 10.71 3.01 15.41
CA ALA A 10 11.51 1.93 15.97
C ALA A 10 11.29 0.61 15.22
N ALA A 11 10.03 0.27 14.89
CA ALA A 11 9.73 -0.94 14.11
C ALA A 11 10.35 -0.90 12.71
N VAL A 12 10.26 0.24 12.02
CA VAL A 12 10.88 0.42 10.70
C VAL A 12 12.40 0.34 10.80
N GLU A 13 13.02 1.08 11.72
CA GLU A 13 14.46 1.04 11.94
C GLU A 13 14.92 -0.40 12.20
N ARG A 14 14.21 -1.12 13.05
CA ARG A 14 14.52 -2.50 13.40
C ARG A 14 14.44 -3.45 12.20
N ILE A 15 13.43 -3.30 11.34
CA ILE A 15 13.30 -4.04 10.07
C ILE A 15 14.49 -3.73 9.16
N LEU A 16 14.79 -2.44 9.00
CA LEU A 16 15.80 -1.96 8.07
C LEU A 16 17.24 -2.27 8.50
N GLN A 17 17.50 -2.40 9.80
CA GLN A 17 18.76 -2.88 10.36
C GLN A 17 18.92 -4.40 10.21
N ARG A 18 17.82 -5.16 10.14
CA ARG A 18 17.86 -6.62 10.12
C ARG A 18 17.97 -7.20 8.72
N ILE A 19 17.50 -6.47 7.73
CA ILE A 19 17.48 -6.87 6.32
C ILE A 19 18.45 -5.95 5.59
N ASP A 20 19.51 -6.48 5.00
CA ASP A 20 20.42 -5.67 4.18
C ASP A 20 19.89 -5.55 2.75
N GLY A 21 20.14 -4.41 2.11
CA GLY A 21 19.79 -4.19 0.71
C GLY A 21 18.28 -3.97 0.46
N PRO A 22 17.77 -4.39 -0.73
CA PRO A 22 16.38 -4.18 -1.12
C PRO A 22 15.39 -4.76 -0.11
N LEU A 23 14.31 -4.04 0.17
CA LEU A 23 13.24 -4.52 1.03
C LEU A 23 12.10 -5.09 0.21
N ARG A 24 11.76 -6.36 0.45
CA ARG A 24 10.60 -7.03 -0.14
C ARG A 24 9.57 -7.28 0.95
N VAL A 25 8.35 -6.80 0.76
CA VAL A 25 7.27 -6.85 1.77
C VAL A 25 6.09 -7.61 1.21
N GLY A 26 5.77 -8.77 1.79
CA GLY A 26 4.49 -9.44 1.59
C GLY A 26 3.43 -8.79 2.49
N ALA A 27 2.37 -8.22 1.91
CA ALA A 27 1.29 -7.61 2.66
C ALA A 27 -0.02 -8.42 2.50
N PRO A 28 -0.80 -8.62 3.59
CA PRO A 28 -2.05 -9.39 3.54
C PRO A 28 -3.05 -8.87 2.50
N LEU A 29 -3.87 -9.75 1.95
CA LEU A 29 -5.04 -9.39 1.14
C LEU A 29 -6.11 -8.71 2.01
N GLY A 30 -6.66 -7.59 1.53
CA GLY A 30 -7.89 -7.01 2.09
C GLY A 30 -7.78 -6.40 3.48
N ILE A 31 -8.79 -6.64 4.33
CA ILE A 31 -8.94 -6.03 5.66
C ILE A 31 -7.86 -6.60 6.60
N GLY A 32 -7.07 -5.70 7.20
CA GLY A 32 -6.02 -6.07 8.16
C GLY A 32 -4.59 -5.77 7.71
N LYS A 33 -4.38 -5.17 6.53
CA LYS A 33 -3.05 -4.63 6.17
C LYS A 33 -2.57 -3.67 7.26
N PRO A 34 -1.29 -3.74 7.66
CA PRO A 34 -0.73 -2.81 8.66
C PRO A 34 -0.45 -1.45 7.99
N HIS A 35 -1.50 -0.72 7.64
CA HIS A 35 -1.45 0.52 6.84
C HIS A 35 -0.44 1.52 7.38
N ARG A 36 -0.42 1.70 8.71
CA ARG A 36 0.51 2.62 9.37
C ARG A 36 1.97 2.20 9.20
N LEU A 37 2.27 0.91 9.34
CA LEU A 37 3.63 0.38 9.12
C LEU A 37 4.04 0.44 7.65
N LEU A 38 3.15 0.06 6.73
CA LEU A 38 3.40 0.15 5.29
C LEU A 38 3.68 1.60 4.86
N ASN A 39 2.92 2.56 5.40
CA ASN A 39 3.16 3.98 5.16
C ASN A 39 4.50 4.44 5.74
N ALA A 40 4.87 3.99 6.94
CA ALA A 40 6.15 4.35 7.55
C ALA A 40 7.33 3.81 6.72
N LEU A 41 7.26 2.55 6.27
CA LEU A 41 8.24 1.96 5.35
C LEU A 41 8.31 2.72 4.03
N TYR A 42 7.17 2.98 3.41
CA TYR A 42 7.09 3.71 2.15
C TYR A 42 7.65 5.13 2.28
N ALA A 43 7.31 5.84 3.35
CA ALA A 43 7.79 7.21 3.59
C ALA A 43 9.32 7.27 3.73
N GLN A 44 9.94 6.27 4.34
CA GLN A 44 11.40 6.22 4.47
C GLN A 44 12.09 5.79 3.17
N LEU A 45 11.53 4.82 2.45
CA LEU A 45 12.18 4.23 1.28
C LEU A 45 11.90 4.98 -0.03
N LYS A 46 10.79 5.71 -0.14
CA LYS A 46 10.46 6.50 -1.35
C LYS A 46 11.57 7.50 -1.72
N ASP A 47 12.27 8.04 -0.72
CA ASP A 47 13.33 9.04 -0.88
C ASP A 47 14.75 8.42 -0.74
N THR A 48 14.85 7.08 -0.72
CA THR A 48 16.12 6.34 -0.58
C THR A 48 16.38 5.42 -1.78
N PRO A 49 16.85 5.94 -2.94
CA PRO A 49 17.02 5.14 -4.17
C PRO A 49 18.03 4.00 -4.05
N SER A 50 19.02 4.14 -3.16
CA SER A 50 20.00 3.08 -2.88
C SER A 50 19.39 1.83 -2.23
N ARG A 51 18.12 1.90 -1.81
CA ARG A 51 17.42 0.82 -1.14
C ARG A 51 16.02 0.60 -1.74
N PRO A 52 15.91 -0.18 -2.83
CA PRO A 52 14.65 -0.45 -3.49
C PRO A 52 13.61 -1.10 -2.57
N LEU A 53 12.33 -0.80 -2.81
CA LEU A 53 11.19 -1.36 -2.09
C LEU A 53 10.29 -2.10 -3.08
N ALA A 54 9.98 -3.37 -2.81
CA ALA A 54 8.94 -4.11 -3.50
C ALA A 54 7.83 -4.52 -2.52
N ILE A 55 6.58 -4.18 -2.83
CA ILE A 55 5.41 -4.59 -2.05
C ILE A 55 4.65 -5.62 -2.88
N TYR A 56 4.55 -6.83 -2.36
CA TYR A 56 3.78 -7.91 -2.96
C TYR A 56 2.46 -8.05 -2.22
N THR A 57 1.36 -7.93 -2.96
CA THR A 57 0.06 -8.10 -2.36
C THR A 57 -1.00 -8.51 -3.38
N ALA A 58 -2.21 -8.75 -2.88
CA ALA A 58 -3.33 -9.11 -3.73
C ALA A 58 -4.03 -7.87 -4.29
N LEU A 59 -4.56 -7.03 -3.39
CA LEU A 59 -5.32 -5.83 -3.70
C LEU A 59 -5.11 -4.80 -2.60
N SER A 60 -4.95 -3.53 -2.98
CA SER A 60 -4.85 -2.40 -2.06
C SER A 60 -6.04 -1.46 -2.21
N LEU A 61 -6.82 -1.31 -1.14
CA LEU A 61 -8.01 -0.47 -1.12
C LEU A 61 -7.80 0.71 -0.19
N ASN A 62 -7.90 1.91 -0.76
CA ASN A 62 -8.08 3.11 0.03
C ASN A 62 -9.59 3.39 0.22
N PRO A 63 -9.99 4.04 1.33
CA PRO A 63 -11.34 4.60 1.43
C PRO A 63 -11.68 5.44 0.19
N PRO A 64 -12.93 5.44 -0.29
CA PRO A 64 -13.30 6.24 -1.44
C PRO A 64 -13.10 7.73 -1.15
N ARG A 65 -12.69 8.50 -2.16
CA ARG A 65 -12.70 9.96 -2.11
C ARG A 65 -13.97 10.44 -2.82
N PRO A 66 -14.95 11.01 -2.11
CA PRO A 66 -16.09 11.57 -2.80
C PRO A 66 -15.61 12.75 -3.65
N GLY A 67 -16.21 12.93 -4.82
CA GLY A 67 -16.00 14.11 -5.66
C GLY A 67 -16.65 15.35 -5.03
N THR A 68 -17.22 16.23 -5.84
CA THR A 68 -17.77 17.49 -5.35
C THR A 68 -19.30 17.48 -5.31
N GLY A 69 -19.90 18.56 -4.78
CA GLY A 69 -21.35 18.79 -4.84
C GLY A 69 -22.17 17.74 -4.09
N LEU A 70 -23.20 17.21 -4.76
CA LEU A 70 -24.13 16.25 -4.16
C LEU A 70 -23.43 14.96 -3.71
N GLN A 71 -22.44 14.49 -4.48
CA GLN A 71 -21.67 13.29 -4.14
C GLN A 71 -20.93 13.48 -2.81
N ALA A 72 -20.26 14.62 -2.61
CA ALA A 72 -19.59 14.97 -1.36
C ALA A 72 -20.57 14.98 -0.19
N ARG A 73 -21.68 15.71 -0.34
CA ARG A 73 -22.68 15.90 0.72
C ARG A 73 -23.33 14.58 1.15
N PHE A 74 -23.47 13.63 0.23
CA PHE A 74 -24.01 12.31 0.52
C PHE A 74 -22.96 11.35 1.10
N ALA A 75 -21.82 11.20 0.43
CA ALA A 75 -20.87 10.14 0.74
C ALA A 75 -19.88 10.51 1.86
N ALA A 76 -19.49 11.78 2.02
CA ALA A 76 -18.51 12.16 3.04
C ALA A 76 -18.95 11.82 4.47
N PRO A 77 -20.20 12.09 4.91
CA PRO A 77 -20.66 11.71 6.24
C PRO A 77 -20.68 10.19 6.46
N PHE A 78 -21.03 9.43 5.40
CA PHE A 78 -21.00 7.97 5.45
C PHE A 78 -19.57 7.45 5.62
N ILE A 79 -18.62 7.96 4.84
CA ILE A 79 -17.21 7.55 4.88
C ILE A 79 -16.60 7.85 6.24
N ALA A 80 -16.79 9.06 6.76
CA ALA A 80 -16.29 9.46 8.08
C ALA A 80 -16.85 8.56 9.19
N ARG A 81 -18.14 8.24 9.15
CA ARG A 81 -18.78 7.35 10.13
C ARG A 81 -18.34 5.89 9.99
N HIS A 82 -18.12 5.40 8.77
CA HIS A 82 -17.84 3.99 8.52
C HIS A 82 -16.36 3.63 8.75
N PHE A 83 -15.44 4.49 8.30
CA PHE A 83 -14.00 4.24 8.41
C PHE A 83 -13.38 4.94 9.63
N GLY A 84 -14.00 6.02 10.12
CA GLY A 84 -13.39 6.95 11.07
C GLY A 84 -12.60 8.05 10.37
N GLU A 85 -12.49 9.21 11.01
CA GLU A 85 -11.74 10.35 10.49
C GLU A 85 -10.23 10.06 10.39
N ASP A 86 -9.72 9.19 11.26
CA ASP A 86 -8.30 8.85 11.38
C ASP A 86 -7.88 7.57 10.65
N PHE A 87 -8.72 7.03 9.75
CA PHE A 87 -8.36 5.82 9.01
C PHE A 87 -7.17 6.10 8.07
N PRO A 88 -6.04 5.40 8.25
CA PRO A 88 -4.85 5.65 7.44
C PRO A 88 -5.07 5.18 6.01
N ARG A 89 -4.96 6.10 5.05
CA ARG A 89 -4.84 5.75 3.63
C ARG A 89 -3.43 5.24 3.32
N LEU A 90 -3.30 4.30 2.39
CA LEU A 90 -2.02 3.85 1.87
C LEU A 90 -1.44 4.88 0.91
N ALA A 91 -0.28 5.43 1.26
CA ALA A 91 0.39 6.47 0.49
C ALA A 91 0.90 5.93 -0.86
N TYR A 92 1.39 4.69 -0.91
CA TYR A 92 1.83 4.06 -2.16
C TYR A 92 0.65 3.87 -3.14
N VAL A 93 -0.56 3.57 -2.63
CA VAL A 93 -1.77 3.44 -3.48
C VAL A 93 -2.14 4.79 -4.07
N ASP A 94 -2.09 5.85 -3.26
CA ASP A 94 -2.34 7.20 -3.78
C ASP A 94 -1.28 7.61 -4.83
N ALA A 95 -0.03 7.13 -4.72
CA ALA A 95 1.01 7.33 -5.73
C ALA A 95 0.78 6.49 -7.01
N MET A 96 0.40 5.21 -6.87
CA MET A 96 0.02 4.35 -7.99
C MET A 96 -1.12 4.97 -8.80
N LEU A 97 -2.19 5.43 -8.13
CA LEU A 97 -3.35 6.06 -8.78
C LEU A 97 -2.98 7.32 -9.58
N ARG A 98 -1.83 7.94 -9.30
CA ARG A 98 -1.30 9.10 -10.04
C ARG A 98 -0.15 8.76 -10.99
N ASP A 99 0.17 7.47 -11.15
CA ASP A 99 1.31 6.99 -11.92
C ASP A 99 2.64 7.62 -11.47
N ALA A 100 2.84 7.72 -10.15
CA ALA A 100 3.89 8.51 -9.53
C ALA A 100 4.68 7.73 -8.46
N LEU A 101 4.78 6.39 -8.56
CA LEU A 101 5.75 5.64 -7.75
C LEU A 101 7.18 6.02 -8.18
N PRO A 102 8.12 6.22 -7.24
CA PRO A 102 9.53 6.35 -7.58
C PRO A 102 10.04 5.12 -8.34
N ALA A 103 11.03 5.29 -9.22
CA ALA A 103 11.53 4.21 -10.07
C ALA A 103 12.09 2.99 -9.31
N HIS A 104 12.50 3.18 -8.04
CA HIS A 104 13.00 2.12 -7.17
C HIS A 104 11.92 1.55 -6.21
N VAL A 105 10.66 1.94 -6.39
CA VAL A 105 9.53 1.38 -5.63
C VAL A 105 8.59 0.65 -6.59
N GLN A 106 8.41 -0.65 -6.34
CA GLN A 106 7.54 -1.53 -7.11
C GLN A 106 6.38 -2.01 -6.23
N VAL A 107 5.18 -2.08 -6.81
CA VAL A 107 4.01 -2.68 -6.15
C VAL A 107 3.41 -3.68 -7.10
N GLU A 108 3.49 -4.95 -6.71
CA GLU A 108 2.95 -6.06 -7.48
C GLU A 108 1.61 -6.49 -6.87
N GLU A 109 0.56 -6.35 -7.66
CA GLU A 109 -0.79 -6.77 -7.31
C GLU A 109 -1.25 -7.89 -8.25
N PHE A 110 -1.74 -8.99 -7.68
CA PHE A 110 -2.33 -10.07 -8.48
C PHE A 110 -3.86 -9.98 -8.61
N TYR A 111 -4.49 -8.97 -8.00
CA TYR A 111 -5.89 -8.63 -8.21
C TYR A 111 -6.07 -7.12 -8.36
N MET A 112 -6.59 -6.69 -9.52
CA MET A 112 -6.87 -5.27 -9.77
C MET A 112 -8.32 -4.90 -9.46
N GLN A 113 -8.52 -3.77 -8.79
CA GLN A 113 -9.84 -3.17 -8.70
C GLN A 113 -10.32 -2.76 -10.11
N SER A 114 -11.48 -3.29 -10.52
CA SER A 114 -12.05 -3.03 -11.85
C SER A 114 -12.14 -1.53 -12.15
N GLY A 115 -11.49 -1.10 -13.23
CA GLY A 115 -11.45 0.30 -13.67
C GLY A 115 -10.66 1.26 -12.77
N GLY A 116 -10.15 0.80 -11.62
CA GLY A 116 -9.50 1.67 -10.62
C GLY A 116 -8.11 2.15 -11.02
N LEU A 117 -7.43 1.41 -11.90
CA LEU A 117 -6.02 1.62 -12.26
C LEU A 117 -5.81 1.93 -13.75
N LEU A 118 -6.86 2.33 -14.48
CA LEU A 118 -6.80 2.63 -15.92
C LEU A 118 -5.76 3.69 -16.30
N HIS A 119 -5.40 4.56 -15.36
CA HIS A 119 -4.46 5.66 -15.57
C HIS A 119 -3.10 5.44 -14.88
N SER A 120 -2.83 4.23 -14.39
CA SER A 120 -1.52 3.86 -13.83
C SER A 120 -0.82 2.89 -14.77
N THR A 121 0.19 3.38 -15.48
CA THR A 121 1.08 2.55 -16.31
C THR A 121 1.89 1.61 -15.42
N GLN A 122 2.39 2.12 -14.29
CA GLN A 122 3.18 1.36 -13.35
C GLN A 122 2.41 0.15 -12.82
N ALA A 123 1.16 0.35 -12.37
CA ALA A 123 0.35 -0.76 -11.89
C ALA A 123 0.00 -1.76 -13.00
N GLN A 124 -0.25 -1.28 -14.22
CA GLN A 124 -0.53 -2.15 -15.38
C GLN A 124 0.68 -2.97 -15.83
N ALA A 125 1.89 -2.42 -15.72
CA ALA A 125 3.13 -3.10 -16.07
C ALA A 125 3.58 -4.11 -15.00
N ASP A 126 3.29 -3.84 -13.74
CA ASP A 126 3.67 -4.67 -12.58
C ASP A 126 2.52 -5.60 -12.12
N TYR A 127 1.60 -5.98 -13.01
CA TYR A 127 0.53 -6.93 -12.71
C TYR A 127 1.01 -8.37 -12.87
N THR A 128 0.75 -9.21 -11.86
CA THR A 128 0.99 -10.65 -11.95
C THR A 128 -0.31 -11.42 -12.06
N SER A 129 -0.50 -12.10 -13.19
CA SER A 129 -1.65 -12.97 -13.42
C SER A 129 -1.53 -14.27 -12.63
N LEU A 130 -1.82 -14.22 -11.33
CA LEU A 130 -1.76 -15.36 -10.43
C LEU A 130 -3.17 -15.82 -10.03
N ASN A 131 -3.47 -17.09 -10.24
CA ASN A 131 -4.67 -17.68 -9.65
C ASN A 131 -4.51 -17.77 -8.12
N TYR A 132 -5.60 -17.50 -7.39
CA TYR A 132 -5.62 -17.51 -5.92
C TYR A 132 -5.07 -18.81 -5.30
N THR A 133 -5.29 -19.94 -5.97
CA THR A 133 -4.80 -21.26 -5.53
C THR A 133 -3.27 -21.32 -5.44
N HIS A 134 -2.55 -20.44 -6.15
CA HIS A 134 -1.09 -20.40 -6.19
C HIS A 134 -0.48 -19.27 -5.33
N ALA A 135 -1.30 -18.39 -4.73
CA ALA A 135 -0.82 -17.23 -3.98
C ALA A 135 0.00 -17.59 -2.73
N ALA A 136 -0.24 -18.74 -2.10
CA ALA A 136 0.52 -19.19 -0.93
C ALA A 136 1.86 -19.86 -1.29
N ALA A 137 2.07 -20.22 -2.56
CA ALA A 137 3.24 -20.96 -3.04
C ALA A 137 4.20 -20.10 -3.89
N ALA A 138 3.78 -18.87 -4.21
CA ALA A 138 4.56 -17.89 -4.95
C ALA A 138 5.60 -17.20 -4.05
#